data_AF-A0A955DA93-F1
#
_entry.id   AF-A0A955DA93-F1
#
_cell.length_a   1.000
_cell.length_b   1.000
_cell.length_c   1.000
_cell.angle_alpha   90.00
_cell.angle_beta   90.00
_cell.angle_gamma   90.00
#
_symmetry.space_group_name_H-M   'P 1'
#
loop_
_entity.id
_entity.type
_entity.pdbx_description
1 polymer ?
#
loop_
_entity_poly.entity_id
_entity_poly.type
_entity_poly.pdbx_seq_one_letter_code
_entity_poly.pdbx_strand_id
1 'polypeptide(L)'
;MTRRHARSRARHALALVEVVVSVAILGGLMGAVMTAVGTAALTRTTAIERTQGAALAESLTSEILAKLYDDPGTPAAPLVTGTINLGPIVIQISSPGGSASRSAFDSIDDFNNWSCSPPVDRNGSVMVNFEGWTRTVRVERVARTDPAGTAIVADQGLKRITVTVTRRGREVARVVTLRSRAWGEALDAR
;
A
#
# COMPACT_ATOMS: atom_id res chain seq x y z
N MET A 1 -66.45 -47.61 31.49
CA MET A 1 -65.31 -46.74 31.84
C MET A 1 -64.45 -46.52 30.60
N THR A 2 -64.70 -45.50 29.80
CA THR A 2 -63.98 -45.31 28.52
C THR A 2 -63.86 -43.81 28.21
N ARG A 3 -62.67 -43.23 28.44
CA ARG A 3 -62.26 -41.94 27.86
C ARG A 3 -60.77 -41.72 28.10
N ARG A 4 -59.91 -42.12 27.16
CA ARG A 4 -58.48 -41.73 27.19
C ARG A 4 -57.70 -41.95 25.87
N HIS A 5 -58.22 -41.55 24.70
CA HIS A 5 -57.41 -41.60 23.46
C HIS A 5 -57.27 -40.27 22.68
N ALA A 6 -58.08 -39.23 22.96
CA ALA A 6 -57.97 -37.97 22.21
C ALA A 6 -56.75 -37.10 22.59
N ARG A 7 -56.18 -37.27 23.80
CA ARG A 7 -55.10 -36.41 24.31
C ARG A 7 -53.69 -36.73 23.79
N SER A 8 -53.44 -37.88 23.13
CA SER A 8 -52.11 -38.20 22.59
C SER A 8 -51.88 -37.59 21.20
N ARG A 9 -52.90 -37.59 20.33
CA ARG A 9 -52.81 -37.06 18.95
C ARG A 9 -52.44 -35.58 18.89
N ALA A 10 -53.02 -34.75 19.76
CA ALA A 10 -52.71 -33.32 19.83
C ALA A 10 -51.24 -33.03 20.24
N ARG A 11 -50.64 -33.87 21.09
CA ARG A 11 -49.22 -33.72 21.48
C ARG A 11 -48.26 -34.10 20.35
N HIS A 12 -48.61 -35.11 19.55
CA HIS A 12 -47.80 -35.53 18.41
C HIS A 12 -47.88 -34.52 17.24
N ALA A 13 -49.05 -33.90 17.03
CA ALA A 13 -49.21 -32.85 16.05
C ALA A 13 -48.39 -31.59 16.40
N LEU A 14 -48.33 -31.21 17.69
CA LEU A 14 -47.46 -30.13 18.16
C LEU A 14 -45.97 -30.46 17.98
N ALA A 15 -45.55 -31.69 18.27
CA ALA A 15 -44.15 -32.12 18.10
C ALA A 15 -43.69 -32.11 16.63
N LEU A 16 -44.57 -32.44 15.67
CA LEU A 16 -44.22 -32.45 14.25
C LEU A 16 -44.04 -31.01 13.71
N VAL A 17 -44.91 -30.08 14.13
CA VAL A 17 -44.78 -28.65 13.81
C VAL A 17 -43.49 -28.09 14.41
N GLU A 18 -43.19 -28.42 15.67
CA GLU A 18 -41.98 -27.98 16.36
C GLU A 18 -40.70 -28.47 15.63
N VAL A 19 -40.68 -29.73 15.19
CA VAL A 19 -39.55 -30.28 14.41
C VAL A 19 -39.41 -29.57 13.06
N VAL A 20 -40.52 -29.35 12.33
CA VAL A 20 -40.48 -28.66 11.04
C VAL A 20 -40.00 -27.22 11.19
N VAL A 21 -40.48 -26.49 12.20
CA VAL A 21 -40.03 -25.13 12.49
C VAL A 21 -38.55 -25.11 12.90
N SER A 22 -38.12 -26.06 13.74
CA SER A 22 -36.72 -26.17 14.16
C SER A 22 -35.78 -26.46 12.98
N VAL A 23 -36.15 -27.38 12.08
CA VAL A 23 -35.39 -27.68 10.87
C VAL A 23 -35.35 -26.48 9.93
N ALA A 24 -36.46 -25.74 9.80
CA ALA A 24 -36.50 -24.51 8.98
C ALA A 24 -35.56 -23.43 9.55
N ILE A 25 -35.56 -23.22 10.87
CA ILE A 25 -34.68 -22.27 11.54
C ILE A 25 -33.21 -22.71 11.38
N LEU A 26 -32.89 -23.99 11.59
CA LEU A 26 -31.55 -24.53 11.40
C LEU A 26 -31.05 -24.35 9.97
N GLY A 27 -31.91 -24.57 8.97
CA GLY A 27 -31.58 -24.32 7.56
C GLY A 27 -31.20 -22.87 7.31
N GLY A 28 -31.99 -21.92 7.84
CA GLY A 28 -31.69 -20.50 7.75
C GLY A 28 -30.38 -20.12 8.45
N LEU A 29 -30.16 -20.64 9.66
CA LEU A 29 -28.93 -20.40 10.43
C LEU A 29 -27.70 -20.94 9.73
N MET A 30 -27.76 -22.15 9.16
CA MET A 30 -26.63 -22.73 8.44
C MET A 30 -26.23 -21.88 7.23
N GLY A 31 -27.22 -21.35 6.50
CA GLY A 31 -26.97 -20.40 5.41
C GLY A 31 -26.25 -19.14 5.88
N ALA A 32 -26.69 -18.54 6.99
CA ALA A 32 -26.04 -17.38 7.59
C ALA A 32 -24.61 -17.67 8.08
N VAL A 33 -24.36 -18.86 8.63
CA VAL A 33 -23.02 -19.27 9.08
C VAL A 33 -22.07 -19.45 7.89
N MET A 34 -22.51 -20.08 6.80
CA MET A 34 -21.65 -20.26 5.62
C MET A 34 -21.22 -18.92 5.01
N THR A 35 -22.12 -17.94 4.93
CA THR A 35 -21.77 -16.60 4.45
C THR A 35 -20.82 -15.87 5.40
N ALA A 36 -21.03 -16.00 6.72
CA ALA A 36 -20.13 -15.46 7.72
C ALA A 36 -18.72 -16.08 7.64
N VAL A 37 -18.61 -17.39 7.48
CA VAL A 37 -17.31 -18.07 7.33
C VAL A 37 -16.61 -17.67 6.04
N GLY A 38 -17.33 -17.59 4.92
CA GLY A 38 -16.78 -17.14 3.64
C GLY A 38 -16.23 -15.71 3.70
N THR A 39 -16.99 -14.79 4.29
CA THR A 39 -16.56 -13.39 4.46
C THR A 39 -15.39 -13.25 5.43
N ALA A 40 -15.35 -14.05 6.50
CA ALA A 40 -14.23 -14.09 7.43
C ALA A 40 -12.93 -14.56 6.75
N ALA A 41 -13.01 -15.60 5.90
CA ALA A 41 -11.85 -16.09 5.15
C ALA A 41 -11.27 -15.03 4.20
N LEU A 42 -12.13 -14.31 3.46
CA LEU A 42 -11.71 -13.23 2.56
C LEU A 42 -11.15 -12.01 3.31
N THR A 43 -11.70 -11.71 4.48
CA THR A 43 -11.20 -10.62 5.34
C THR A 43 -9.81 -10.95 5.85
N ARG A 44 -9.56 -12.22 6.24
CA ARG A 44 -8.25 -12.68 6.71
C ARG A 44 -7.18 -12.55 5.63
N THR A 45 -7.44 -12.97 4.39
CA THR A 45 -6.45 -12.84 3.31
C THR A 45 -6.13 -11.38 3.02
N THR A 46 -7.15 -10.52 2.97
CA THR A 46 -6.98 -9.08 2.76
C THR A 46 -6.20 -8.43 3.89
N ALA A 47 -6.46 -8.81 5.14
CA ALA A 47 -5.74 -8.31 6.31
C ALA A 47 -4.26 -8.71 6.26
N ILE A 48 -3.95 -9.97 5.94
CA ILE A 48 -2.57 -10.45 5.77
C ILE A 48 -1.86 -9.63 4.69
N GLU A 49 -2.49 -9.45 3.52
CA GLU A 49 -1.90 -8.66 2.43
C GLU A 49 -1.64 -7.20 2.83
N ARG A 50 -2.55 -6.57 3.58
CA ARG A 50 -2.34 -5.20 4.08
C ARG A 50 -1.17 -5.12 5.05
N THR A 51 -1.04 -6.08 5.98
CA THR A 51 0.09 -6.10 6.92
C THR A 51 1.43 -6.30 6.22
N GLN A 52 1.49 -7.21 5.24
CA GLN A 52 2.69 -7.42 4.42
C GLN A 52 3.01 -6.20 3.55
N GLY A 53 2.00 -5.59 2.94
CA GLY A 53 2.15 -4.37 2.15
C GLY A 53 2.66 -3.19 2.99
N ALA A 54 2.13 -3.01 4.20
CA ALA A 54 2.58 -1.98 5.13
C ALA A 54 4.04 -2.19 5.51
N ALA A 55 4.43 -3.41 5.90
CA ALA A 55 5.82 -3.73 6.24
C ALA A 55 6.80 -3.46 5.08
N LEU A 56 6.40 -3.81 3.84
CA LEU A 56 7.20 -3.51 2.64
C LEU A 56 7.34 -2.01 2.37
N ALA A 57 6.25 -1.25 2.57
CA ALA A 57 6.22 0.20 2.38
C ALA A 57 7.06 0.92 3.44
N GLU A 58 6.90 0.53 4.70
CA GLU A 58 7.63 1.09 5.85
C GLU A 58 9.12 0.79 5.76
N SER A 59 9.50 -0.45 5.42
CA SER A 59 10.90 -0.83 5.18
C SER A 59 11.55 0.06 4.11
N LEU A 60 10.89 0.25 2.96
CA LEU A 60 11.41 1.11 1.90
C LEU A 60 11.44 2.58 2.31
N THR A 61 10.41 3.05 3.01
CA THR A 61 10.34 4.42 3.51
C THR A 61 11.49 4.70 4.49
N SER A 62 11.80 3.75 5.39
CA SER A 62 12.93 3.88 6.31
C SER A 62 14.27 3.91 5.58
N GLU A 63 14.41 3.15 4.49
CA GLU A 63 15.59 3.18 3.64
C GLU A 63 15.79 4.56 3.00
N ILE A 64 14.72 5.13 2.43
CA ILE A 64 14.74 6.45 1.77
C ILE A 64 15.03 7.56 2.79
N LEU A 65 14.39 7.53 3.96
CA LEU A 65 14.57 8.56 4.99
C LEU A 65 15.98 8.58 5.58
N ALA A 66 16.72 7.46 5.49
CA ALA A 66 18.11 7.36 5.89
C ALA A 66 19.11 7.92 4.85
N LYS A 67 18.64 8.34 3.67
CA LYS A 67 19.48 8.94 2.63
C LYS A 67 19.65 10.44 2.82
N LEU A 68 20.66 10.98 2.15
CA LEU A 68 20.89 12.42 2.10
C LEU A 68 19.73 13.10 1.37
N TYR A 69 19.44 14.35 1.76
CA TYR A 69 18.36 15.10 1.14
C TYR A 69 18.63 15.33 -0.35
N ASP A 70 19.85 15.78 -0.69
CA ASP A 70 20.40 15.91 -2.05
C ASP A 70 21.79 15.24 -2.05
N ASP A 71 22.27 14.77 -3.20
CA ASP A 71 23.65 14.29 -3.35
C ASP A 71 24.62 15.50 -3.35
N PRO A 72 25.63 15.56 -2.44
CA PRO A 72 26.61 16.64 -2.42
C PRO A 72 27.65 16.56 -3.56
N GLY A 73 27.80 15.40 -4.21
CA GLY A 73 28.78 15.13 -5.26
C GLY A 73 28.26 15.36 -6.68
N THR A 74 26.95 15.26 -6.89
CA THR A 74 26.31 15.70 -8.13
C THR A 74 25.60 17.04 -7.88
N PRO A 75 25.86 18.10 -8.68
CA PRO A 75 25.01 19.28 -8.61
C PRO A 75 23.59 18.79 -8.87
N ALA A 76 22.69 18.97 -7.88
CA ALA A 76 21.32 18.48 -7.93
C ALA A 76 20.82 18.63 -9.36
N ALA A 77 20.73 17.51 -10.09
CA ALA A 77 20.36 17.57 -11.49
C ALA A 77 19.04 18.33 -11.47
N PRO A 78 18.96 19.51 -12.12
CA PRO A 78 17.79 20.33 -11.95
C PRO A 78 16.65 19.43 -12.36
N LEU A 79 15.64 19.30 -11.51
CA LEU A 79 14.45 18.49 -11.74
C LEU A 79 13.64 19.19 -12.84
N VAL A 80 14.25 19.32 -14.01
CA VAL A 80 13.70 19.83 -15.23
C VAL A 80 12.88 18.68 -15.75
N THR A 81 11.62 18.69 -15.36
CA THR A 81 10.58 18.27 -16.29
C THR A 81 10.26 19.52 -17.10
N GLY A 82 10.76 19.57 -18.33
CA GLY A 82 10.67 20.75 -19.17
C GLY A 82 10.37 20.36 -20.59
N THR A 83 9.41 21.04 -21.19
CA THR A 83 9.15 20.94 -22.63
C THR A 83 9.89 22.08 -23.31
N ILE A 84 10.95 21.78 -24.06
CA ILE A 84 11.48 22.76 -25.01
C ILE A 84 10.69 22.59 -26.29
N ASN A 85 9.88 23.59 -26.63
CA ASN A 85 9.14 23.63 -27.88
C ASN A 85 9.90 24.46 -28.91
N LEU A 86 10.39 23.82 -29.96
CA LEU A 86 11.11 24.43 -31.09
C LEU A 86 10.26 24.36 -32.37
N GLY A 87 8.95 24.61 -32.27
CA GLY A 87 8.02 24.56 -33.40
C GLY A 87 7.50 23.14 -33.64
N PRO A 88 7.85 22.45 -34.75
CA PRO A 88 7.42 21.06 -34.96
C PRO A 88 8.15 20.06 -34.05
N ILE A 89 9.23 20.47 -33.37
CA ILE A 89 10.04 19.60 -32.50
C ILE A 89 9.72 19.92 -31.03
N VAL A 90 9.28 18.90 -30.31
CA VAL A 90 9.01 18.94 -28.87
C VAL A 90 10.04 18.08 -28.17
N ILE A 91 10.96 18.69 -27.42
CA ILE A 91 11.94 17.96 -26.60
C ILE A 91 11.39 17.88 -25.18
N GLN A 92 11.08 16.67 -24.74
CA GLN A 92 10.76 16.38 -23.35
C GLN A 92 12.07 16.14 -22.60
N ILE A 93 12.49 17.11 -21.80
CA ILE A 93 13.54 16.91 -20.80
C ILE A 93 12.84 16.28 -19.61
N SER A 94 13.12 15.00 -19.39
CA SER A 94 12.89 14.38 -18.09
C SER A 94 14.27 13.97 -17.58
N SER A 95 14.72 14.60 -16.50
CA SER A 95 15.74 13.96 -15.68
C SER A 95 15.00 12.88 -14.89
N PRO A 96 15.24 11.58 -15.16
CA PRO A 96 14.83 10.57 -14.21
C PRO A 96 15.72 10.82 -12.99
N GLY A 97 15.24 11.55 -11.99
CA GLY A 97 15.86 11.49 -10.67
C GLY A 97 15.85 10.02 -10.30
N GLY A 98 17.00 9.37 -10.35
CA GLY A 98 17.06 7.92 -10.49
C GLY A 98 18.38 7.45 -11.07
N SER A 99 19.34 7.17 -10.19
CA SER A 99 20.54 6.43 -10.58
C SER A 99 20.19 5.10 -11.27
N ALA A 100 20.99 4.67 -12.25
CA ALA A 100 20.69 3.46 -13.04
C ALA A 100 20.81 2.13 -12.24
N SER A 101 21.40 2.18 -11.04
CA SER A 101 21.63 1.01 -10.18
C SER A 101 21.33 1.34 -8.72
N ARG A 102 20.70 0.40 -8.00
CA ARG A 102 20.42 0.50 -6.55
C ARG A 102 21.67 0.76 -5.71
N SER A 103 22.84 0.33 -6.19
CA SER A 103 24.13 0.57 -5.53
C SER A 103 24.56 2.04 -5.50
N ALA A 104 24.01 2.86 -6.40
CA ALA A 104 24.30 4.29 -6.51
C ALA A 104 23.24 5.17 -5.81
N PHE A 105 22.28 4.58 -5.09
CA PHE A 105 21.24 5.34 -4.42
C PHE A 105 21.79 5.89 -3.10
N ASP A 106 22.31 7.11 -3.12
CA ASP A 106 22.86 7.80 -1.95
C ASP A 106 22.00 8.98 -1.49
N SER A 107 21.13 9.48 -2.38
CA SER A 107 20.19 10.57 -2.11
C SER A 107 18.73 10.12 -2.19
N ILE A 108 17.82 10.97 -1.70
CA ILE A 108 16.37 10.74 -1.83
C ILE A 108 15.92 10.83 -3.30
N ASP A 109 16.56 11.68 -4.10
CA ASP A 109 16.14 11.90 -5.50
C ASP A 109 16.37 10.68 -6.39
N ASP A 110 17.29 9.78 -6.02
CA ASP A 110 17.53 8.51 -6.72
C ASP A 110 16.34 7.55 -6.70
N PHE A 111 15.41 7.74 -5.76
CA PHE A 111 14.22 6.90 -5.68
C PHE A 111 13.05 7.44 -6.51
N ASN A 112 13.18 8.61 -7.15
CA ASN A 112 12.05 9.16 -7.88
C ASN A 112 11.67 8.28 -9.08
N ASN A 113 10.38 7.95 -9.21
CA ASN A 113 9.87 7.00 -10.22
C ASN A 113 10.49 5.59 -10.14
N TRP A 114 11.17 5.25 -9.04
CA TRP A 114 11.71 3.92 -8.87
C TRP A 114 10.58 2.91 -8.72
N SER A 115 10.72 1.76 -9.38
CA SER A 115 9.76 0.66 -9.34
C SER A 115 10.49 -0.67 -9.35
N CYS A 116 9.97 -1.66 -8.62
CA CYS A 116 10.57 -2.98 -8.57
C CYS A 116 9.53 -4.08 -8.34
N SER A 117 9.61 -5.13 -9.16
CA SER A 117 8.79 -6.34 -9.10
C SER A 117 9.59 -7.55 -9.62
N PRO A 118 9.72 -8.65 -8.84
CA PRO A 118 9.39 -8.74 -7.42
C PRO A 118 10.25 -7.76 -6.59
N PRO A 119 9.80 -7.34 -5.38
CA PRO A 119 10.55 -6.41 -4.54
C PRO A 119 11.97 -6.93 -4.24
N VAL A 120 12.96 -6.04 -4.31
CA VAL A 120 14.35 -6.34 -3.91
C VAL A 120 14.71 -5.65 -2.58
N ASP A 121 15.64 -6.19 -1.81
CA ASP A 121 16.17 -5.54 -0.61
C ASP A 121 17.07 -4.33 -0.95
N ARG A 122 17.73 -3.75 0.06
CA ARG A 122 18.66 -2.63 -0.11
C ARG A 122 19.89 -2.99 -0.96
N ASN A 123 20.30 -4.24 -0.94
CA ASN A 123 21.45 -4.73 -1.70
C ASN A 123 21.08 -5.14 -3.13
N GLY A 124 19.79 -5.03 -3.49
CA GLY A 124 19.29 -5.45 -4.81
C GLY A 124 18.96 -6.95 -4.90
N SER A 125 19.01 -7.69 -3.80
CA SER A 125 18.63 -9.11 -3.76
C SER A 125 17.11 -9.25 -3.76
N VAL A 126 16.57 -10.18 -4.55
CA VAL A 126 15.12 -10.42 -4.62
C VAL A 126 14.61 -10.92 -3.28
N MET A 127 13.53 -10.29 -2.78
CA MET A 127 12.83 -10.75 -1.58
C MET A 127 11.98 -11.97 -1.94
N VAL A 128 12.32 -13.12 -1.35
CA VAL A 128 11.62 -14.40 -1.58
C VAL A 128 10.16 -14.30 -1.13
N ASN A 129 9.25 -15.02 -1.80
CA ASN A 129 7.80 -15.07 -1.52
C ASN A 129 7.01 -13.78 -1.81
N PHE A 130 7.62 -12.78 -2.46
CA PHE A 130 6.94 -11.55 -2.90
C PHE A 130 6.69 -11.51 -4.40
N GLU A 131 6.50 -12.67 -5.04
CA GLU A 131 6.07 -12.73 -6.44
C GLU A 131 4.71 -12.05 -6.65
N GLY A 132 4.62 -11.24 -7.71
CA GLY A 132 3.44 -10.44 -8.00
C GLY A 132 3.24 -9.22 -7.08
N TRP A 133 4.20 -8.92 -6.21
CA TRP A 133 4.24 -7.64 -5.49
C TRP A 133 5.08 -6.62 -6.26
N THR A 134 4.71 -5.36 -6.15
CA THR A 134 5.45 -4.25 -6.74
C THR A 134 5.52 -3.12 -5.73
N ARG A 135 6.71 -2.53 -5.58
CA ARG A 135 6.89 -1.28 -4.85
C ARG A 135 7.22 -0.17 -5.84
N THR A 136 6.56 0.97 -5.71
CA THR A 136 6.85 2.17 -6.48
C THR A 136 7.09 3.35 -5.55
N VAL A 137 7.94 4.27 -6.00
CA VAL A 137 8.27 5.48 -5.24
C VAL A 137 8.09 6.70 -6.12
N ARG A 138 7.47 7.73 -5.55
CA ARG A 138 7.40 9.07 -6.11
C ARG A 138 8.01 10.06 -5.13
N VAL A 139 8.92 10.88 -5.63
CA VAL A 139 9.54 11.96 -4.86
C VAL A 139 9.16 13.28 -5.52
N GLU A 140 8.59 14.17 -4.74
CA GLU A 140 8.13 15.48 -5.20
C GLU A 140 8.70 16.57 -4.30
N ARG A 141 9.20 17.65 -4.90
CA ARG A 141 9.43 18.90 -4.16
C ARG A 141 8.08 19.54 -3.89
N VAL A 142 7.83 19.99 -2.66
CA VAL A 142 6.56 20.61 -2.26
C VAL A 142 6.81 21.91 -1.51
N ALA A 143 5.83 22.82 -1.55
CA ALA A 143 5.95 24.08 -0.82
C ALA A 143 5.94 23.82 0.69
N ARG A 144 6.79 24.53 1.44
CA ARG A 144 6.79 24.42 2.92
C ARG A 144 5.46 24.88 3.54
N THR A 145 4.80 25.84 2.89
CA THR A 145 3.50 26.39 3.30
C THR A 145 2.33 25.51 2.87
N ASP A 146 2.52 24.61 1.90
CA ASP A 146 1.51 23.66 1.43
C ASP A 146 2.14 22.30 1.08
N PRO A 147 2.49 21.46 2.09
CA PRO A 147 3.13 20.16 1.86
C PRO A 147 2.22 19.12 1.19
N ALA A 148 0.90 19.34 1.21
CA ALA A 148 -0.09 18.47 0.57
C ALA A 148 -0.43 18.92 -0.87
N GLY A 149 -0.01 20.13 -1.24
CA GLY A 149 -0.24 20.74 -2.55
C GLY A 149 0.49 20.08 -3.71
N THR A 150 0.41 20.72 -4.87
CA THR A 150 1.05 20.28 -6.10
C THR A 150 2.57 20.32 -5.98
N ALA A 151 3.24 19.40 -6.67
CA ALA A 151 4.70 19.45 -6.80
C ALA A 151 5.15 20.79 -7.39
N ILE A 152 6.24 21.33 -6.86
CA ILE A 152 6.86 22.57 -7.32
C ILE A 152 8.20 22.28 -7.98
N VAL A 153 8.65 23.16 -8.87
CA VAL A 153 9.94 23.01 -9.57
C VAL A 153 11.10 23.47 -8.68
N ALA A 154 10.94 24.61 -8.03
CA ALA A 154 11.97 25.17 -7.16
C ALA A 154 12.05 24.40 -5.83
N ASP A 155 13.27 24.01 -5.43
CA ASP A 155 13.48 23.33 -4.17
C ASP A 155 13.39 24.31 -2.99
N GLN A 156 12.35 24.17 -2.17
CA GLN A 156 12.17 24.95 -0.94
C GLN A 156 12.66 24.21 0.33
N GLY A 157 13.42 23.13 0.17
CA GLY A 157 13.95 22.33 1.28
C GLY A 157 12.93 21.37 1.89
N LEU A 158 11.89 20.97 1.15
CA LEU A 158 10.90 19.98 1.57
C LEU A 158 10.53 19.06 0.39
N LYS A 159 10.67 17.75 0.61
CA LYS A 159 10.27 16.69 -0.31
C LYS A 159 9.15 15.86 0.29
N ARG A 160 8.15 15.54 -0.52
CA ARG A 160 7.12 14.54 -0.25
C ARG A 160 7.50 13.24 -0.96
N ILE A 161 7.61 12.18 -0.18
CA ILE A 161 7.91 10.84 -0.66
C ILE A 161 6.65 10.00 -0.51
N THR A 162 6.18 9.44 -1.62
CA THR A 162 5.05 8.51 -1.66
C THR A 162 5.56 7.14 -2.06
N VAL A 163 5.43 6.17 -1.17
CA VAL A 163 5.72 4.76 -1.42
C VAL A 163 4.40 4.02 -1.58
N THR A 164 4.20 3.39 -2.73
CA THR A 164 3.01 2.59 -3.02
C THR A 164 3.39 1.13 -3.21
N VAL A 165 2.66 0.24 -2.56
CA VAL A 165 2.82 -1.21 -2.70
C VAL A 165 1.57 -1.80 -3.31
N THR A 166 1.76 -2.54 -4.40
CA THR A 166 0.67 -3.25 -5.08
C THR A 166 0.92 -4.76 -5.05
N ARG A 167 -0.16 -5.54 -5.03
CA ARG A 167 -0.16 -6.98 -5.24
C ARG A 167 -1.02 -7.28 -6.46
N ARG A 168 -0.42 -7.82 -7.52
CA ARG A 168 -1.06 -8.11 -8.82
C ARG A 168 -1.80 -6.88 -9.37
N GLY A 169 -1.18 -5.71 -9.26
CA GLY A 169 -1.73 -4.42 -9.70
C GLY A 169 -2.73 -3.76 -8.75
N ARG A 170 -3.18 -4.43 -7.68
CA ARG A 170 -4.05 -3.84 -6.66
C ARG A 170 -3.24 -3.15 -5.57
N GLU A 171 -3.50 -1.88 -5.28
CA GLU A 171 -2.89 -1.20 -4.12
C GLU A 171 -3.28 -1.90 -2.81
N VAL A 172 -2.27 -2.25 -2.02
CA VAL A 172 -2.42 -2.91 -0.70
C VAL A 172 -1.89 -2.06 0.45
N ALA A 173 -0.95 -1.16 0.17
CA ALA A 173 -0.46 -0.18 1.12
C ALA A 173 0.10 1.06 0.41
N ARG A 174 0.01 2.20 1.09
CA ARG A 174 0.59 3.47 0.65
C ARG A 174 1.05 4.26 1.86
N VAL A 175 2.30 4.71 1.83
CA VAL A 175 2.91 5.55 2.88
C VAL A 175 3.33 6.86 2.23
N VAL A 176 2.93 7.97 2.85
CA VAL A 176 3.35 9.32 2.46
C VAL A 176 4.15 9.91 3.61
N THR A 177 5.37 10.36 3.33
CA THR A 177 6.23 11.00 4.32
C THR A 177 6.80 12.30 3.77
N LEU A 178 7.19 13.19 4.68
CA LEU A 178 7.83 14.46 4.37
C LEU A 178 9.26 14.43 4.89
N ARG A 179 10.21 14.88 4.07
CA ARG A 179 11.61 15.06 4.47
C ARG A 179 12.04 16.49 4.19
N SER A 180 12.51 17.20 5.22
CA SER A 180 13.07 18.55 5.10
C SER A 180 14.60 18.53 5.00
N ARG A 181 15.20 19.51 4.32
CA ARG A 181 16.66 19.66 4.25
C ARG A 181 17.30 19.87 5.64
N ALA A 182 16.66 20.68 6.48
CA ALA A 182 17.14 21.06 7.82
C ALA A 182 17.40 19.85 8.75
N TRP A 183 16.71 18.73 8.55
CA TRP A 183 16.96 17.54 9.37
C TRP A 183 18.29 16.84 9.03
N GLY A 184 18.80 16.95 7.79
CA GLY A 184 20.15 16.47 7.48
C GLY A 184 21.23 17.30 8.19
N GLU A 185 21.10 18.63 8.11
CA GLU A 185 22.00 19.59 8.75
C GLU A 185 22.07 19.40 10.28
N ALA A 186 20.96 19.03 10.91
CA ALA A 186 20.92 18.77 12.35
C ALA A 186 21.70 17.50 12.79
N LEU A 187 21.91 16.55 11.88
CA LEU A 187 22.68 15.32 12.15
C LEU A 187 24.18 15.54 11.95
N ASP A 188 24.56 16.38 10.98
CA ASP A 188 25.96 16.70 10.67
C ASP A 188 26.57 17.72 11.65
N ALA A 189 25.74 18.42 12.43
CA ALA A 189 26.16 19.42 13.41
C ALA A 189 26.53 18.83 14.80
N ARG A 190 26.71 17.51 14.92
CA ARG A 190 27.12 16.81 16.15
C ARG A 190 28.50 16.17 15.99
#